data_AF-A0A4P6P3W5-F1
#
_entry.id   AF-A0A4P6P3W5-F1
#
_cell.length_a   1.000
_cell.length_b   1.000
_cell.length_c   1.000
_cell.angle_alpha   90.00
_cell.angle_beta   90.00
_cell.angle_gamma   90.00
#
_symmetry.space_group_name_H-M   'P 1'
#
loop_
_entity.id
_entity.type
_entity.pdbx_description
1 polymer ?
#
loop_
_entity_poly.entity_id
_entity_poly.type
_entity_poly.pdbx_seq_one_letter_code
_entity_poly.pdbx_strand_id
1 'polypeptide(L)'
;MTMCITRKSVVISLLALLSACSQKPFLMDGEQAYWDFDHQVQFKQRKLSQSSYHIEIIANKAASFERSAVFLLRRAQILCPSYGYSLQILDGVESYDHKRASPNLIMGNLKAKIDCDGS
;
A
#
# COMPACT_ATOMS: atom_id res chain seq x y z
N MET A 1 56.68 -12.57 18.17
CA MET A 1 55.92 -11.32 17.89
C MET A 1 54.48 -11.56 18.28
N THR A 2 54.09 -11.16 19.49
CA THR A 2 52.73 -11.30 20.03
C THR A 2 52.05 -9.94 19.95
N MET A 3 51.05 -9.81 19.07
CA MET A 3 50.26 -8.58 18.95
C MET A 3 49.28 -8.46 20.12
N CYS A 4 49.44 -7.41 20.91
CA CYS A 4 48.53 -7.04 21.99
C CYS A 4 47.32 -6.30 21.37
N ILE A 5 46.21 -7.01 21.16
CA ILE A 5 44.96 -6.41 20.67
C ILE A 5 44.35 -5.59 21.82
N THR A 6 44.40 -4.27 21.69
CA THR A 6 43.86 -3.34 22.67
C THR A 6 42.33 -3.38 22.70
N ARG A 7 41.75 -3.39 23.89
CA ARG A 7 40.30 -3.50 24.20
C ARG A 7 39.42 -2.49 23.45
N LYS A 8 39.99 -1.36 23.00
CA LYS A 8 39.32 -0.34 22.18
C LYS A 8 39.05 -0.80 20.74
N SER A 9 39.91 -1.64 20.15
CA SER A 9 39.72 -2.15 18.78
C SER A 9 38.52 -3.10 18.65
N VAL A 10 38.20 -3.84 19.71
CA VAL A 10 37.05 -4.76 19.73
C VAL A 10 35.72 -3.99 19.68
N VAL A 11 35.63 -2.85 20.38
CA VAL A 11 34.42 -2.02 20.43
C VAL A 11 34.14 -1.37 19.07
N ILE A 12 35.19 -0.89 18.39
CA ILE A 12 35.07 -0.26 17.06
C ILE A 12 34.61 -1.28 16.00
N SER A 13 35.08 -2.52 16.08
CA SER A 13 34.67 -3.60 15.17
C SER A 13 33.21 -4.02 15.36
N LEU A 14 32.65 -3.90 16.57
CA LEU A 14 31.27 -4.27 16.87
C LEU A 14 30.26 -3.23 16.37
N LEU A 15 30.63 -1.94 16.40
CA LEU A 15 29.80 -0.83 15.90
C LEU A 15 29.68 -0.84 14.36
N ALA A 16 30.70 -1.32 13.64
CA ALA A 16 30.69 -1.41 12.18
C ALA A 16 29.78 -2.51 11.63
N LEU A 17 29.44 -3.53 12.43
CA LEU A 17 28.54 -4.62 12.03
C LEU A 17 27.05 -4.24 12.14
N LEU A 18 26.72 -3.22 12.94
CA LEU A 18 25.33 -2.77 13.15
C LEU A 18 24.80 -1.86 12.02
N SER A 19 25.67 -1.30 11.19
CA SER A 19 25.28 -0.41 10.07
C SER A 19 24.95 -1.15 8.77
N ALA A 20 25.14 -2.47 8.70
CA ALA A 20 24.92 -3.24 7.48
C ALA A 20 23.43 -3.52 7.16
N CYS A 21 22.52 -3.29 8.11
CA CYS A 21 21.09 -3.59 7.97
C CYS A 21 20.24 -2.32 7.74
N SER A 22 20.51 -1.54 6.70
CA SER A 22 19.58 -0.48 6.26
C SER A 22 19.47 -0.35 4.74
N GLN A 23 19.73 -1.44 4.03
CA GLN A 23 19.41 -1.51 2.61
C GLN A 23 17.90 -1.75 2.47
N LYS A 24 17.11 -0.68 2.50
CA LYS A 24 15.75 -0.74 1.96
C LYS A 24 15.91 -1.02 0.47
N PRO A 25 15.37 -2.12 -0.08
CA PRO A 25 15.37 -2.31 -1.52
C PRO A 25 14.72 -1.08 -2.13
N PHE A 26 15.49 -0.38 -2.96
CA PHE A 26 15.02 0.76 -3.72
C PHE A 26 14.04 0.21 -4.75
N LEU A 27 12.77 0.06 -4.35
CA LEU A 27 11.68 -0.25 -5.27
C LEU A 27 11.44 1.00 -6.11
N MET A 28 12.26 1.15 -7.15
CA MET A 28 11.94 1.96 -8.30
C MET A 28 10.65 1.41 -8.90
N ASP A 29 9.62 2.25 -8.89
CA ASP A 29 8.45 2.15 -9.78
C ASP A 29 7.63 0.84 -9.72
N GLY A 30 7.73 0.11 -8.60
CA GLY A 30 7.03 -1.14 -8.39
C GLY A 30 5.70 -0.95 -7.68
N GLU A 31 4.64 -1.56 -8.21
CA GLU A 31 3.39 -1.78 -7.47
C GLU A 31 3.68 -2.53 -6.16
N GLN A 32 3.35 -1.93 -5.02
CA GLN A 32 3.60 -2.49 -3.68
C GLN A 32 2.31 -3.06 -3.11
N ALA A 33 2.38 -4.30 -2.63
CA ALA A 33 1.28 -4.94 -1.93
C ALA A 33 1.29 -4.59 -0.43
N TYR A 34 0.12 -4.30 0.11
CA TYR A 34 -0.11 -3.89 1.48
C TYR A 34 -1.32 -4.64 2.07
N TRP A 35 -1.38 -4.62 3.40
CA TRP A 35 -2.44 -5.27 4.17
C TRP A 35 -2.94 -4.34 5.28
N ASP A 36 -4.25 -4.08 5.30
CA ASP A 36 -4.96 -3.49 6.45
C ASP A 36 -5.44 -4.63 7.35
N PHE A 37 -4.75 -4.81 8.48
CA PHE A 37 -5.02 -5.91 9.40
C PHE A 37 -6.38 -5.79 10.08
N ASP A 38 -6.78 -4.56 10.46
CA ASP A 38 -8.00 -4.32 11.21
C ASP A 38 -9.24 -4.58 10.36
N HIS A 39 -9.16 -4.28 9.07
CA HIS A 39 -10.29 -4.42 8.12
C HIS A 39 -10.15 -5.62 7.18
N GLN A 40 -9.06 -6.39 7.28
CA GLN A 40 -8.75 -7.54 6.42
C GLN A 40 -8.78 -7.17 4.92
N VAL A 41 -8.27 -5.99 4.59
CA VAL A 41 -8.22 -5.47 3.22
C VAL A 41 -6.81 -5.63 2.67
N GLN A 42 -6.68 -6.42 1.60
CA GLN A 42 -5.46 -6.49 0.82
C GLN A 42 -5.56 -5.49 -0.33
N PHE A 43 -4.51 -4.72 -0.55
CA PHE A 43 -4.48 -3.78 -1.65
C PHE A 43 -3.08 -3.64 -2.22
N LYS A 44 -3.01 -3.18 -3.45
CA LYS A 44 -1.79 -2.77 -4.09
C LYS A 44 -1.82 -1.28 -4.33
N GLN A 45 -0.67 -0.64 -4.18
CA GLN A 45 -0.51 0.78 -4.42
C GLN A 45 0.73 1.02 -5.27
N ARG A 46 0.55 1.85 -6.30
CA ARG A 46 1.62 2.32 -7.19
C ARG A 46 1.56 3.84 -7.26
N LYS A 47 2.70 4.49 -7.08
CA LYS A 47 2.81 5.94 -7.29
C LYS A 47 2.87 6.22 -8.79
N LEU A 48 2.01 7.11 -9.29
CA LEU A 48 1.95 7.45 -10.72
C LEU A 48 2.70 8.75 -11.03
N SER A 49 2.61 9.73 -10.12
CA SER A 49 3.34 11.01 -10.19
C SER A 49 3.67 11.51 -8.78
N GLN A 50 4.18 12.73 -8.64
CA GLN A 50 4.48 13.31 -7.32
C GLN A 50 3.24 13.39 -6.41
N SER A 51 2.06 13.62 -6.99
CA SER A 51 0.77 13.87 -6.33
C SER A 51 -0.33 12.86 -6.69
N SER A 52 -0.05 11.84 -7.50
CA SER A 52 -1.06 10.86 -7.92
C SER A 52 -0.67 9.40 -7.67
N TYR A 53 -1.68 8.59 -7.39
CA TYR A 53 -1.56 7.20 -6.95
C TYR A 53 -2.59 6.31 -7.64
N HIS A 54 -2.19 5.09 -7.97
CA HIS A 54 -3.08 4.00 -8.37
C HIS A 54 -3.25 3.04 -7.20
N ILE A 55 -4.50 2.73 -6.86
CA ILE A 55 -4.88 1.79 -5.82
C ILE A 55 -5.72 0.66 -6.43
N GLU A 56 -5.33 -0.59 -6.17
CA GLU A 56 -6.10 -1.79 -6.51
C GLU A 56 -6.42 -2.54 -5.22
N ILE A 57 -7.70 -2.66 -4.85
CA ILE A 57 -8.15 -3.42 -3.69
C ILE A 57 -8.56 -4.81 -4.15
N ILE A 58 -7.95 -5.83 -3.56
CA ILE A 58 -8.16 -7.22 -3.96
C ILE A 58 -9.46 -7.74 -3.34
N ALA A 59 -10.42 -8.08 -4.20
CA ALA A 59 -11.71 -8.59 -3.77
C ALA A 59 -11.55 -9.93 -3.04
N ASN A 60 -12.15 -10.04 -1.86
CA ASN A 60 -12.15 -11.26 -1.07
C ASN A 60 -13.40 -11.33 -0.17
N LYS A 61 -13.64 -12.47 0.47
CA LYS A 61 -14.85 -12.68 1.30
C LYS A 61 -14.95 -11.75 2.51
N ALA A 62 -13.83 -11.29 3.04
CA ALA A 62 -13.77 -10.38 4.19
C ALA A 62 -13.86 -8.90 3.79
N ALA A 63 -13.43 -8.55 2.57
CA ALA A 63 -13.47 -7.21 2.01
C ALA A 63 -14.62 -7.07 1.00
N SER A 64 -15.84 -6.87 1.51
CA SER A 64 -17.01 -6.53 0.67
C SER A 64 -16.74 -5.24 -0.14
N PHE A 65 -17.53 -5.00 -1.20
CA PHE A 65 -17.42 -3.75 -1.98
C PHE A 65 -17.60 -2.51 -1.09
N GLU A 66 -18.59 -2.52 -0.19
CA GLU A 66 -18.84 -1.44 0.77
C GLU A 66 -17.60 -1.15 1.63
N ARG A 67 -17.00 -2.21 2.20
CA ARG A 67 -15.77 -2.07 3.00
C ARG A 67 -14.61 -1.57 2.15
N SER A 68 -14.48 -2.04 0.90
CA SER A 68 -13.46 -1.59 -0.05
C SER A 68 -13.63 -0.12 -0.43
N ALA A 69 -14.86 0.33 -0.64
CA ALA A 69 -15.18 1.73 -0.96
C ALA A 69 -14.85 2.67 0.21
N VAL A 70 -15.21 2.29 1.44
CA VAL A 70 -14.88 3.08 2.64
C VAL A 70 -13.37 3.08 2.90
N PHE A 71 -12.70 1.93 2.74
CA PHE A 71 -11.24 1.84 2.82
C PHE A 71 -10.59 2.80 1.81
N LEU A 72 -11.08 2.83 0.56
CA LEU A 72 -10.54 3.69 -0.48
C LEU A 72 -10.66 5.17 -0.13
N LEU A 73 -11.80 5.61 0.38
CA LEU A 73 -12.01 6.99 0.86
C LEU A 73 -11.04 7.34 1.99
N ARG A 74 -10.91 6.47 3.00
CA ARG A 74 -9.95 6.66 4.10
C ARG A 74 -8.51 6.72 3.59
N ARG A 75 -8.15 5.84 2.64
CA ARG A 75 -6.81 5.79 2.08
C ARG A 75 -6.49 7.04 1.26
N ALA A 76 -7.46 7.57 0.51
CA ALA A 76 -7.32 8.84 -0.20
C ALA A 76 -7.03 10.00 0.76
N GLN A 77 -7.76 10.10 1.88
CA GLN A 77 -7.49 11.10 2.92
C GLN A 77 -6.09 10.96 3.57
N ILE A 78 -5.58 9.73 3.71
CA ILE A 78 -4.24 9.49 4.27
C ILE A 78 -3.15 9.89 3.26
N LEU A 79 -3.35 9.62 1.97
CA LEU A 79 -2.39 9.96 0.91
C LEU A 79 -2.41 11.46 0.59
N CYS A 80 -3.59 12.07 0.65
CA CYS A 80 -3.84 13.48 0.41
C CYS A 80 -4.46 14.08 1.70
N PRO A 81 -3.65 14.54 2.67
CA PRO A 81 -4.16 15.03 3.96
C PRO A 81 -4.99 16.33 3.86
N SER A 82 -5.00 17.02 2.71
CA SER A 82 -5.89 18.13 2.40
C SER A 82 -7.29 17.65 1.98
N TYR A 83 -8.33 18.45 2.28
CA TYR A 83 -9.72 18.15 1.90
C TYR A 83 -10.01 18.19 0.39
N GLY A 84 -9.04 18.57 -0.44
CA GLY A 84 -9.14 18.56 -1.89
C GLY A 84 -8.35 17.39 -2.46
N TYR A 85 -9.04 16.34 -2.88
CA TYR A 85 -8.47 15.29 -3.71
C TYR A 85 -9.53 14.81 -4.72
N SER A 86 -9.07 14.39 -5.89
CA SER A 86 -9.91 13.75 -6.90
C SER A 86 -9.79 12.22 -6.76
N LEU A 87 -10.94 11.55 -6.67
CA LEU A 87 -11.05 10.10 -6.67
C LEU A 87 -11.72 9.64 -7.96
N GLN A 88 -10.98 8.96 -8.83
CA GLN A 88 -11.49 8.40 -10.07
C GLN A 88 -11.55 6.88 -9.96
N ILE A 89 -12.77 6.32 -9.99
CA ILE A 89 -12.96 4.87 -10.06
C ILE A 89 -12.67 4.40 -11.49
N LEU A 90 -11.82 3.38 -11.62
CA LEU A 90 -11.41 2.83 -12.91
C LEU A 90 -12.15 1.53 -13.23
N ASP A 91 -12.40 0.70 -12.22
CA ASP A 91 -12.97 -0.65 -12.39
C ASP A 91 -13.48 -1.21 -11.04
N GLY A 92 -14.27 -2.29 -11.08
CA GLY A 92 -14.67 -3.05 -9.90
C GLY A 92 -15.85 -2.50 -9.10
N VAL A 93 -16.71 -1.69 -9.73
CA VAL A 93 -17.96 -1.23 -9.12
C VAL A 93 -18.97 -2.37 -9.07
N GLU A 94 -19.52 -2.62 -7.88
CA GLU A 94 -20.58 -3.60 -7.70
C GLU A 94 -21.96 -2.98 -7.99
N SER A 95 -22.65 -3.47 -9.02
CA SER A 95 -24.04 -3.09 -9.32
C SER A 95 -25.02 -3.82 -8.41
N TYR A 96 -26.16 -3.18 -8.14
CA TYR A 96 -27.23 -3.72 -7.32
C TYR A 96 -27.75 -5.07 -7.83
N ASP A 97 -27.84 -5.24 -9.15
CA ASP A 97 -28.41 -6.44 -9.76
C ASP A 97 -27.42 -7.60 -9.87
N HIS A 98 -26.12 -7.38 -9.63
CA HIS A 98 -25.12 -8.44 -9.79
C HIS A 98 -25.40 -9.67 -8.90
N LYS A 99 -25.82 -9.45 -7.65
CA LYS A 99 -26.15 -10.55 -6.74
C LYS A 99 -27.43 -11.29 -7.12
N ARG A 100 -28.37 -10.59 -7.78
CA ARG A 100 -29.68 -11.14 -8.19
C ARG A 100 -29.58 -11.89 -9.51
N ALA A 101 -28.89 -11.32 -10.49
CA ALA A 101 -28.73 -11.88 -11.82
C ALA A 101 -27.68 -13.01 -11.86
N SER A 102 -26.62 -12.90 -11.03
CA SER A 102 -25.48 -13.82 -11.06
C SER A 102 -24.96 -14.16 -9.64
N PRO A 103 -25.63 -15.08 -8.91
CA PRO A 103 -25.28 -15.41 -7.52
C PRO A 103 -23.84 -15.95 -7.33
N ASN A 104 -23.26 -16.54 -8.37
CA ASN A 104 -21.91 -17.10 -8.36
C ASN A 104 -20.87 -16.18 -9.03
N LEU A 105 -21.20 -14.90 -9.26
CA LEU A 105 -20.26 -13.95 -9.84
C LEU A 105 -19.09 -13.70 -8.89
N ILE A 106 -17.88 -13.87 -9.39
CA ILE A 106 -16.67 -13.43 -8.69
C ILE A 106 -16.51 -11.93 -8.97
N MET A 107 -16.65 -11.12 -7.93
CA MET A 107 -16.50 -9.67 -8.05
C MET A 107 -15.05 -9.31 -8.40
N GLY A 108 -14.89 -8.35 -9.30
CA GLY A 108 -13.58 -7.83 -9.66
C GLY A 108 -12.96 -6.97 -8.56
N ASN A 109 -11.65 -6.75 -8.65
CA ASN A 109 -10.93 -5.85 -7.77
C ASN A 109 -11.38 -4.40 -7.97
N LEU A 110 -11.57 -3.66 -6.89
CA LEU A 110 -11.89 -2.22 -6.94
C LEU A 110 -10.61 -1.45 -7.26
N LYS A 111 -10.59 -0.77 -8.41
CA LYS A 111 -9.43 0.00 -8.88
C LYS A 111 -9.76 1.48 -8.94
N ALA A 112 -8.84 2.31 -8.49
CA ALA A 112 -9.01 3.75 -8.51
C ALA A 112 -7.70 4.51 -8.69
N LYS A 113 -7.81 5.70 -9.27
CA LYS A 113 -6.77 6.73 -9.27
C LYS A 113 -7.13 7.78 -8.22
N ILE A 114 -6.15 8.17 -7.41
CA ILE A 114 -6.23 9.26 -6.44
C ILE A 114 -5.28 10.36 -6.92
N ASP A 115 -5.77 11.59 -6.96
CA ASP A 115 -5.00 12.77 -7.35
C ASP A 115 -5.12 13.86 -6.26
N CYS A 116 -4.00 14.25 -5.65
CA CYS A 116 -4.00 15.21 -4.54
C CYS A 116 -4.09 16.68 -5.01
N ASP A 117 -3.91 16.95 -6.31
CA ASP A 117 -3.97 18.31 -6.86
C ASP A 117 -5.37 18.65 -7.38
N GLY A 118 -6.32 17.71 -7.27
CA GLY A 118 -7.70 17.87 -7.71
C GLY A 118 -8.58 18.53 -6.65
N SER A 119 -8.50 19.86 -6.56
CA SER A 119 -9.51 20.73 -5.95
C SER A 119 -9.94 21.81 -6.93
#